data_AF-A0A7X9Q3Q7-F1
#
_entry.id   AF-A0A7X9Q3Q7-F1
#
_cell.length_a   1.000
_cell.length_b   1.000
_cell.length_c   1.000
_cell.angle_alpha   90.00
_cell.angle_beta   90.00
_cell.angle_gamma   90.00
#
_symmetry.space_group_name_H-M   'P 1'
#
loop_
_entity.id
_entity.type
_entity.pdbx_description
1 polymer ?
#
loop_
_entity_poly.entity_id
_entity_poly.type
_entity_poly.pdbx_seq_one_letter_code
_entity_poly.pdbx_strand_id
1 'polypeptide(L)' 'MSQHQLFGEHAVGGGQRGVVATACYLARASGVKSAMPMFQALKLCPEAVVIKPQMELYSQVGKQVRELCLE' A
#
# COMPACT_ATOMS: atom_id res chain seq x y z
N MET A 1 15.33 -0.84 1.18
CA MET A 1 14.79 0.44 1.69
C MET A 1 13.86 0.12 2.84
N SER A 2 14.00 0.80 3.97
CA SER A 2 13.06 0.63 5.09
C SER A 2 11.77 1.41 4.78
N GLN A 3 10.61 0.98 5.25
CA GLN A 3 9.33 1.68 4.99
C GLN A 3 9.33 3.15 5.45
N HIS A 4 10.16 3.50 6.44
CA HIS A 4 10.35 4.87 6.90
C HIS A 4 11.03 5.79 5.87
N GLN A 5 11.62 5.25 4.80
CA GLN A 5 12.21 6.05 3.73
C GLN A 5 11.20 6.46 2.65
N LEU A 6 9.94 6.03 2.72
CA LEU A 6 8.92 6.28 1.70
C LEU A 6 8.03 7.50 2.00
N PHE A 7 8.35 8.29 3.03
CA PHE A 7 7.60 9.48 3.37
C PHE A 7 7.68 10.51 2.22
N GLY A 8 6.52 10.86 1.67
CA GLY A 8 6.43 11.77 0.52
C GLY A 8 6.33 11.08 -0.85
N GLU A 9 6.39 9.74 -0.90
CA GLU A 9 6.34 8.97 -2.15
C GLU A 9 4.97 8.31 -2.40
N HIS A 10 4.74 7.97 -3.67
CA HIS A 10 3.53 7.30 -4.14
C HIS A 10 3.61 5.78 -3.87
N ALA A 11 3.20 5.33 -2.70
CA ALA A 11 3.24 3.91 -2.34
C ALA A 11 2.01 3.13 -2.84
N VAL A 12 2.24 1.97 -3.45
CA VAL A 12 1.21 1.02 -3.90
C VAL A 12 1.56 -0.38 -3.41
N GLY A 13 0.64 -1.03 -2.69
CA GLY A 13 0.81 -2.42 -2.25
C GLY A 13 0.31 -3.41 -3.30
N GLY A 14 1.09 -4.44 -3.64
CA GLY A 14 0.67 -5.46 -4.62
C GLY A 14 1.82 -6.34 -5.11
N GLY A 15 1.49 -7.41 -5.85
CA GLY A 15 2.47 -8.26 -6.54
C GLY A 15 2.49 -7.99 -8.05
N GLN A 16 3.58 -8.33 -8.75
CA GLN A 16 3.78 -7.98 -10.19
C GLN A 16 2.63 -8.38 -11.13
N ARG A 17 1.99 -9.54 -10.92
CA ARG A 17 0.82 -10.00 -11.72
C ARG A 17 -0.51 -9.85 -10.97
N GLY A 18 -0.53 -9.02 -9.93
CA GLY A 18 -1.68 -8.85 -9.05
C GLY A 18 -2.42 -7.54 -9.27
N VAL A 19 -3.25 -7.22 -8.29
CA VAL A 19 -3.95 -5.95 -8.17
C VAL A 19 -3.39 -5.15 -7.00
N VAL A 20 -3.68 -3.84 -7.00
CA VAL A 20 -3.40 -2.94 -5.89
C VAL A 20 -4.19 -3.37 -4.66
N ALA A 21 -3.50 -3.80 -3.61
CA ALA A 21 -4.11 -4.07 -2.30
C ALA A 21 -4.59 -2.75 -1.67
N THR A 22 -3.71 -1.76 -1.62
CA THR A 22 -4.02 -0.40 -1.20
C THR A 22 -2.99 0.57 -1.79
N ALA A 23 -3.31 1.86 -1.74
CA ALA A 23 -2.45 2.94 -2.21
C ALA A 23 -2.51 4.11 -1.22
N CYS A 24 -1.37 4.80 -1.05
CA CYS A 24 -1.32 6.01 -0.26
C CYS A 24 -2.14 7.13 -0.91
N TYR A 25 -2.45 8.19 -0.16
CA TYR A 25 -3.27 9.28 -0.66
C TYR A 25 -2.66 10.00 -1.86
N LEU A 26 -1.33 10.13 -1.92
CA LEU A 26 -0.64 10.69 -3.09
C LEU A 26 -0.94 9.85 -4.34
N ALA A 27 -0.80 8.53 -4.27
CA ALA A 27 -1.10 7.63 -5.40
C ALA A 27 -2.59 7.66 -5.79
N ARG A 28 -3.49 7.82 -4.81
CA ARG A 28 -4.93 7.98 -5.06
C ARG A 28 -5.24 9.29 -5.78
N ALA A 29 -4.51 10.37 -5.50
CA ALA A 29 -4.66 11.64 -6.21
C ALA A 29 -4.34 11.51 -7.71
N SER A 30 -3.37 10.65 -8.07
CA SER A 30 -3.07 10.29 -9.46
C SER A 30 -4.07 9.32 -10.09
N GLY A 31 -5.12 8.93 -9.36
CA GLY A 31 -6.20 8.08 -9.86
C GLY A 31 -6.04 6.59 -9.57
N VAL A 32 -5.00 6.16 -8.84
CA VAL A 32 -4.82 4.75 -8.43
C VAL A 32 -5.93 4.35 -7.44
N LYS A 33 -6.50 3.16 -7.63
CA LYS A 33 -7.58 2.62 -6.79
C LYS A 33 -7.25 1.22 -6.28
N SER A 34 -7.86 0.83 -5.16
CA SER A 34 -7.82 -0.56 -4.70
C SER A 34 -8.41 -1.50 -5.77
N ALA A 35 -7.90 -2.72 -5.83
CA ALA A 35 -8.22 -3.75 -6.83
C ALA A 35 -7.90 -3.38 -8.30
N MET A 36 -7.29 -2.22 -8.56
CA MET A 36 -6.78 -1.87 -9.89
C MET A 36 -5.65 -2.82 -10.32
N PRO A 37 -5.60 -3.31 -11.57
CA PRO A 37 -4.45 -4.06 -12.06
C PRO A 37 -3.15 -3.26 -11.94
N MET A 38 -2.06 -3.89 -11.49
CA MET A 38 -0.79 -3.18 -11.23
C MET A 38 -0.25 -2.45 -12.47
N PHE A 39 -0.39 -3.02 -13.67
CA PHE A 39 0.06 -2.37 -14.91
C PHE A 39 -0.67 -1.04 -15.16
N GLN A 40 -1.96 -0.97 -14.80
CA GLN A 40 -2.76 0.24 -14.96
C GLN A 40 -2.40 1.27 -13.89
N ALA A 41 -2.17 0.82 -12.65
CA ALA A 41 -1.73 1.68 -11.56
C ALA A 41 -0.38 2.35 -11.88
N LEU A 42 0.58 1.60 -12.40
CA LEU A 42 1.90 2.12 -12.82
C LEU A 42 1.81 3.04 -14.04
N LYS A 43 0.81 2.87 -14.91
CA LYS A 43 0.57 3.82 -16.01
C LYS A 43 0.00 5.16 -15.52
N LEU A 44 -0.86 5.13 -14.50
CA LEU A 44 -1.44 6.34 -13.89
C LEU A 44 -0.45 7.07 -12.99
N CYS A 45 0.42 6.33 -12.30
CA CYS A 45 1.41 6.88 -11.40
C CYS A 45 2.79 6.22 -11.67
N PRO A 46 3.54 6.68 -12.69
CA PRO A 46 4.84 6.12 -13.04
C PRO A 46 5.88 6.21 -11.92
N GLU A 47 5.77 7.26 -11.10
CA GLU A 47 6.61 7.51 -9.91
C GLU A 47 6.23 6.62 -8.70
N ALA A 48 5.30 5.67 -8.87
CA ALA A 48 4.84 4.85 -7.77
C ALA A 48 5.88 3.82 -7.34
N VAL A 49 6.13 3.76 -6.03
CA VAL A 49 6.93 2.74 -5.39
C VAL A 49 6.03 1.56 -5.00
N VAL A 50 6.32 0.39 -5.57
CA VAL A 50 5.59 -0.85 -5.27
C VAL A 50 6.15 -1.50 -4.02
N ILE A 51 5.34 -1.62 -2.98
CA ILE A 51 5.70 -2.22 -1.71
C ILE A 51 5.13 -3.63 -1.62
N LYS A 52 5.99 -4.61 -1.33
CA LYS A 52 5.54 -5.99 -1.05
C LYS A 52 4.74 -6.02 0.27
N PRO A 53 3.55 -6.64 0.31
CA PRO A 53 2.79 -6.79 1.55
C PRO A 53 3.57 -7.55 2.64
N GLN A 54 3.52 -7.07 3.87
CA GLN A 54 4.07 -7.71 5.06
C GLN A 54 2.94 -8.18 5.98
N MET A 55 2.35 -9.34 5.66
CA MET A 55 1.11 -9.80 6.30
C MET A 55 1.27 -10.08 7.80
N GLU A 56 2.44 -10.54 8.23
CA GLU A 56 2.72 -10.79 9.64
C GLU A 56 2.69 -9.50 10.46
N LEU A 57 3.36 -8.44 9.97
CA LEU A 57 3.30 -7.11 10.59
C LEU A 57 1.87 -6.59 10.67
N TYR A 58 1.09 -6.71 9.59
CA TYR A 58 -0.30 -6.26 9.58
C TYR A 58 -1.16 -7.00 10.60
N SER A 59 -0.96 -8.32 10.75
CA SER A 59 -1.67 -9.11 11.75
C SER A 59 -1.29 -8.72 13.18
N GLN A 60 0.00 -8.52 13.45
CA GLN A 60 0.50 -8.12 14.77
C GLN A 60 -0.05 -6.75 15.19
N VAL A 61 0.07 -5.73 14.34
CA VAL A 61 -0.45 -4.38 14.62
C VAL A 61 -1.98 -4.39 14.74
N GLY A 62 -2.67 -5.15 13.90
CA GLY A 62 -4.13 -5.28 13.99
C GLY A 62 -4.61 -5.85 15.33
N LYS A 63 -3.88 -6.82 15.91
CA LYS A 63 -4.18 -7.36 17.25
C LYS A 63 -3.99 -6.30 18.33
N GLN A 64 -2.91 -5.53 18.28
CA GLN A 64 -2.64 -4.44 19.23
C GLN A 64 -3.74 -3.39 19.22
N VAL A 65 -4.17 -2.94 18.03
CA VAL A 65 -5.27 -1.97 17.91
C VAL A 65 -6.58 -2.55 18.43
N ARG A 66 -6.87 -3.82 18.15
CA ARG A 66 -8.08 -4.49 18.64
C ARG A 66 -8.10 -4.58 20.17
N GLU A 67 -6.95 -4.83 20.79
CA GLU A 67 -6.80 -4.83 22.25
C GLU A 67 -7.14 -3.46 22.84
N LEU A 68 -6.56 -2.38 22.29
CA LEU A 68 -6.85 -1.00 22.71
C LEU A 68 -8.33 -0.59 22.56
N CYS A 69 -9.06 -1.16 21.59
CA CYS A 69 -10.49 -0.85 21.41
C CYS A 69 -11.41 -1.64 22.34
N LEU A 70 -10.90 -2.64 23.08
CA LEU A 70 -11.68 -3.49 23.97
C LEU A 70 -11.44 -3.19 25.47
N GLU A 71 -10.50 -2.31 25.77
CA GLU A 71 -10.30 -1.65 27.08
C GLU A 71 -11.30 -0.51 27.29
#